data_AF-A0A1D1VNA1-F1
#
_entry.id   AF-A0A1D1VNA1-F1
#
_cell.length_a   1.000
_cell.length_b   1.000
_cell.length_c   1.000
_cell.angle_alpha   90.00
_cell.angle_beta   90.00
_cell.angle_gamma   90.00
#
_symmetry.space_group_name_H-M   'P 1'
#
loop_
_entity.id
_entity.type
_entity.pdbx_description
1 polymer ?
#
loop_
_entity_poly.entity_id
_entity_poly.type
_entity_poly.pdbx_seq_one_letter_code
_entity_poly.pdbx_strand_id
1 'polypeptide(L)'
;MCYVMADDISAIFLPQWLTLQCAGFLPLTFGDQFCRFAGKHWRYQQMISTAFKLVGLFWLFCQIITVYIQVQLFLTGSGVIDKNDNWILKALEIMPYTFIAARPLGVLIIMYTTHKASERLQVISAHFFAVCFPDIRRRRHVVVKWQKVAWTAFFVTFLIHFGFDFYASYDYFRAMGSDFDADLGLKYPRMNMRWLFITWTLGEGIPFFLSQQVYFWAVLSASLLATAIKTLHHQMKEQLNAVTQDTFTYTSMHALNEKVLAWQKLYMEMLKFCHSLQHFFSWILFIIYCCDSASLLGYIAAIINNFQKDGWIETRLSLYAFSALVFAVYGTIFAIPFFVVSERVRAIDDIRFRPHIGIT
;
A
#
# COMPACT_ATOMS: atom_id res chain seq x y z
N MET A 1 -0.79 17.92 -26.15
CA MET A 1 0.14 16.78 -26.00
C MET A 1 0.23 16.23 -24.56
N CYS A 2 -0.19 16.96 -23.51
CA CYS A 2 -0.26 16.44 -22.12
C CYS A 2 -1.33 15.35 -21.87
N TYR A 3 -2.35 15.24 -22.74
CA TYR A 3 -3.53 14.40 -22.53
C TYR A 3 -3.25 12.90 -22.49
N VAL A 4 -2.45 12.39 -23.43
CA VAL A 4 -2.15 10.95 -23.51
C VAL A 4 -1.30 10.47 -22.32
N MET A 5 -0.59 11.38 -21.64
CA MET A 5 0.35 11.05 -20.56
C MET A 5 -0.32 10.86 -19.19
N ALA A 6 -1.44 11.53 -18.92
CA ALA A 6 -2.20 11.33 -17.69
C ALA A 6 -2.98 10.00 -17.72
N ASP A 7 -3.43 9.58 -18.91
CA ASP A 7 -4.21 8.34 -19.09
C ASP A 7 -3.35 7.08 -18.84
N ASP A 8 -2.09 7.09 -19.26
CA ASP A 8 -1.19 5.93 -19.15
C ASP A 8 -0.93 5.51 -17.69
N ILE A 9 -0.63 6.50 -16.81
CA ILE A 9 -0.34 6.20 -15.41
C ILE A 9 -1.62 5.89 -14.63
N SER A 10 -2.72 6.58 -14.96
CA SER A 10 -4.03 6.33 -14.38
C SER A 10 -4.52 4.92 -14.73
N ALA A 11 -4.22 4.41 -15.93
CA ALA A 11 -4.55 3.05 -16.32
C ALA A 11 -3.81 1.98 -15.50
N ILE A 12 -2.55 2.23 -15.12
CA ILE A 12 -1.77 1.31 -14.26
C ILE A 12 -2.39 1.23 -12.86
N PHE A 13 -2.68 2.39 -12.25
CA PHE A 13 -3.16 2.47 -10.87
C PHE A 13 -4.69 2.44 -10.73
N LEU A 14 -5.41 2.23 -11.84
CA LEU A 14 -6.86 2.28 -11.89
C LEU A 14 -7.55 1.54 -10.74
N PRO A 15 -7.24 0.26 -10.41
CA PRO A 15 -7.92 -0.43 -9.33
C PRO A 15 -7.68 0.23 -7.97
N GLN A 16 -6.45 0.64 -7.64
CA GLN A 16 -6.16 1.30 -6.37
C GLN A 16 -6.82 2.68 -6.29
N TRP A 17 -6.67 3.49 -7.34
CA TRP A 17 -7.14 4.88 -7.33
C TRP A 17 -8.66 4.95 -7.36
N LEU A 18 -9.32 4.15 -8.20
CA LEU A 18 -10.77 4.13 -8.28
C LEU A 18 -11.39 3.71 -6.94
N THR A 19 -10.88 2.67 -6.30
CA THR A 19 -11.39 2.22 -5.00
C THR A 19 -11.22 3.29 -3.92
N LEU A 20 -10.05 3.96 -3.86
CA LEU A 20 -9.81 5.04 -2.90
C LEU A 20 -10.61 6.31 -3.22
N GLN A 21 -10.87 6.61 -4.50
CA GLN A 21 -11.75 7.69 -4.94
C GLN A 21 -13.20 7.41 -4.53
N CYS A 22 -13.69 6.20 -4.79
CA CYS A 22 -15.03 5.77 -4.40
C CYS A 22 -15.25 5.81 -2.88
N ALA A 23 -14.20 5.50 -2.11
CA ALA A 23 -14.22 5.58 -0.66
C ALA A 23 -13.99 6.99 -0.10
N GLY A 24 -13.72 8.00 -0.93
CA GLY A 24 -13.57 9.39 -0.51
C GLY A 24 -12.18 9.80 -0.04
N PHE A 25 -11.18 8.95 -0.19
CA PHE A 25 -9.80 9.19 0.26
C PHE A 25 -8.89 9.74 -0.82
N LEU A 26 -9.28 9.63 -2.09
CA LEU A 26 -8.64 10.31 -3.21
C LEU A 26 -9.58 11.31 -3.90
N PRO A 27 -9.01 12.34 -4.55
CA PRO A 27 -9.79 13.30 -5.32
C PRO A 27 -10.40 12.65 -6.56
N LEU A 28 -11.64 13.00 -6.85
CA LEU A 28 -12.29 12.64 -8.10
C LEU A 28 -11.61 13.38 -9.25
N THR A 29 -11.02 12.62 -10.16
CA THR A 29 -10.51 13.13 -11.42
C THR A 29 -11.67 13.27 -12.40
N PHE A 30 -12.22 14.48 -12.51
CA PHE A 30 -13.16 14.79 -13.59
C PHE A 30 -12.37 14.99 -14.88
N GLY A 31 -12.58 14.13 -15.88
CA GLY A 31 -11.91 14.27 -17.17
C GLY A 31 -12.16 15.64 -17.81
N ASP A 32 -11.19 16.13 -18.57
CA ASP A 32 -11.19 17.49 -19.16
C ASP A 32 -12.34 17.78 -20.13
N GLN A 33 -13.06 16.75 -20.61
CA GLN A 33 -14.30 16.93 -21.37
C GLN A 33 -15.39 17.63 -20.52
N PHE A 34 -15.40 17.43 -19.20
CA PHE A 34 -16.30 18.14 -18.29
C PHE A 34 -15.79 19.55 -17.91
N CYS A 35 -14.47 19.75 -17.87
CA CYS A 35 -13.86 21.06 -17.59
C CYS A 35 -14.13 22.10 -18.68
N ARG A 36 -14.37 21.68 -19.93
CA ARG A 36 -14.77 22.60 -21.02
C ARG A 36 -16.16 23.22 -20.84
N PHE A 37 -16.99 22.69 -19.93
CA PHE A 37 -18.33 23.20 -19.61
C PHE A 37 -18.41 23.89 -18.23
N ALA A 38 -17.26 24.40 -17.74
CA ALA A 38 -17.01 24.83 -16.36
C ALA A 38 -18.03 25.80 -15.71
N GLY A 39 -18.82 26.56 -16.47
CA GLY A 39 -19.72 27.55 -15.87
C GLY A 39 -20.88 26.94 -15.04
N LYS A 40 -21.57 25.94 -15.58
CA LYS A 40 -22.78 25.36 -14.95
C LYS A 40 -22.49 24.07 -14.17
N HIS A 41 -21.43 23.35 -14.56
CA HIS A 41 -21.09 22.04 -13.99
C HIS A 41 -20.09 22.10 -12.83
N TRP A 42 -19.39 23.23 -12.64
CA TRP A 42 -18.47 23.42 -11.50
C TRP A 42 -19.14 23.19 -10.14
N ARG A 43 -20.35 23.74 -9.94
CA ARG A 43 -21.11 23.55 -8.69
C ARG A 43 -21.45 22.07 -8.46
N TYR A 44 -21.84 21.35 -9.52
CA TYR A 44 -22.11 19.91 -9.43
C TYR A 44 -20.83 19.12 -9.12
N GLN A 45 -19.69 19.46 -9.73
CA GLN A 45 -18.40 18.81 -9.41
C GLN A 45 -17.98 19.05 -7.96
N GLN A 46 -18.14 20.27 -7.45
CA GLN A 46 -17.88 20.57 -6.04
C GLN A 46 -18.82 19.80 -5.11
N MET A 47 -20.11 19.71 -5.44
CA MET A 47 -21.08 18.93 -4.65
C MET A 47 -20.71 17.45 -4.62
N ILE A 48 -20.40 16.85 -5.77
CA ILE A 48 -20.00 15.44 -5.85
C ILE A 48 -18.68 15.23 -5.06
N SER A 49 -17.67 16.05 -5.29
CA SER A 49 -16.40 15.96 -4.54
C SER A 49 -16.60 16.08 -3.02
N THR A 50 -17.49 16.98 -2.58
CA THR A 50 -17.85 17.13 -1.17
C THR A 50 -18.57 15.89 -0.64
N ALA A 51 -19.51 15.32 -1.40
CA ALA A 51 -20.22 14.11 -1.02
C ALA A 51 -19.25 12.93 -0.82
N PHE A 52 -18.29 12.72 -1.72
CA PHE A 52 -17.28 11.68 -1.55
C PHE A 52 -16.36 11.94 -0.36
N LYS A 53 -15.99 13.19 -0.07
CA LYS A 53 -15.25 13.50 1.17
C LYS A 53 -16.04 13.17 2.43
N LEU A 54 -17.37 13.41 2.43
CA LEU A 54 -18.23 13.03 3.55
C LEU A 54 -18.31 11.50 3.71
N VAL A 55 -18.28 10.74 2.60
CA VAL A 55 -18.15 9.28 2.64
C VAL A 55 -16.83 8.87 3.31
N GLY A 56 -15.71 9.51 2.96
CA GLY A 56 -14.42 9.28 3.61
C GLY A 56 -14.46 9.58 5.12
N LEU A 57 -15.10 10.68 5.51
CA LEU A 57 -15.28 11.05 6.93
C LEU A 57 -16.16 10.04 7.68
N PHE A 58 -17.20 9.53 7.04
CA PHE A 58 -18.04 8.45 7.59
C PHE A 58 -17.23 7.19 7.87
N TRP A 59 -16.38 6.76 6.92
CA TRP A 59 -15.50 5.60 7.14
C TRP A 59 -14.55 5.82 8.32
N LEU A 60 -13.95 7.02 8.45
CA LEU A 60 -13.10 7.36 9.58
C LEU A 60 -13.86 7.32 10.91
N PHE A 61 -15.10 7.78 10.95
CA PHE A 61 -15.94 7.69 12.14
C PHE A 61 -16.24 6.23 12.53
N CYS A 62 -16.62 5.38 11.57
CA CYS A 62 -16.81 3.95 11.80
C CYS A 62 -15.53 3.27 12.34
N GLN A 63 -14.37 3.65 11.81
CA GLN A 63 -13.07 3.15 12.27
C GLN A 63 -12.74 3.55 13.71
N ILE A 64 -12.99 4.81 14.09
CA ILE A 64 -12.78 5.29 15.47
C ILE A 64 -13.63 4.48 16.44
N ILE A 65 -14.91 4.26 16.10
CA ILE A 65 -15.81 3.42 16.90
C ILE A 65 -15.27 1.99 17.00
N THR A 66 -14.81 1.43 15.90
CA THR A 66 -14.34 0.04 15.86
C THR A 66 -13.06 -0.14 16.66
N VAL A 67 -12.08 0.77 16.53
CA VAL A 67 -10.88 0.77 17.37
C VAL A 67 -11.26 0.90 18.85
N TYR A 68 -12.21 1.77 19.20
CA TYR A 68 -12.70 1.88 20.57
C TYR A 68 -13.30 0.56 21.08
N ILE A 69 -14.15 -0.11 20.28
CA ILE A 69 -14.75 -1.41 20.63
C ILE A 69 -13.66 -2.47 20.81
N GLN A 70 -12.69 -2.57 19.89
CA GLN A 70 -11.59 -3.53 19.99
C GLN A 70 -10.73 -3.29 21.24
N VAL A 71 -10.49 -2.02 21.60
CA VAL A 71 -9.78 -1.65 22.85
C VAL A 71 -10.62 -2.00 24.08
N GLN A 72 -11.94 -1.78 24.07
CA GLN A 72 -12.79 -2.19 25.19
C GLN A 72 -12.82 -3.71 25.35
N LEU A 73 -12.93 -4.46 24.25
CA LEU A 73 -12.82 -5.92 24.24
C LEU A 73 -11.46 -6.39 24.75
N PHE A 74 -10.37 -5.69 24.42
CA PHE A 74 -9.04 -5.92 24.98
C PHE A 74 -9.02 -5.74 26.50
N LEU A 75 -9.57 -4.63 27.01
CA LEU A 75 -9.57 -4.31 28.44
C LEU A 75 -10.47 -5.26 29.26
N THR A 76 -11.60 -5.69 28.71
CA THR A 76 -12.47 -6.66 29.39
C THR A 76 -11.92 -8.07 29.33
N GLY A 77 -11.35 -8.49 28.20
CA GLY A 77 -10.72 -9.81 28.04
C GLY A 77 -9.42 -9.97 28.85
N SER A 78 -8.62 -8.91 28.98
CA SER A 78 -7.43 -8.87 29.85
C SER A 78 -7.77 -8.79 31.35
N GLY A 79 -9.03 -8.56 31.72
CA GLY A 79 -9.51 -8.71 33.10
C GLY A 79 -9.58 -10.16 33.58
N VAL A 80 -9.47 -11.15 32.68
CA VAL A 80 -9.47 -12.60 32.95
C VAL A 80 -8.03 -13.16 32.93
N ILE A 81 -7.05 -12.36 33.38
CA ILE A 81 -5.68 -12.83 33.57
C ILE A 81 -5.63 -13.57 34.90
N ASP A 82 -5.51 -14.90 34.85
CA ASP A 82 -5.20 -15.70 36.02
C ASP A 82 -3.82 -15.31 36.57
N LYS A 83 -3.64 -15.33 37.90
CA LYS A 83 -2.41 -14.90 38.57
C LYS A 83 -1.13 -15.63 38.10
N ASN A 84 -1.26 -16.75 37.39
CA ASN A 84 -0.17 -17.59 36.91
C ASN A 84 0.15 -17.41 35.41
N ASP A 85 -0.62 -16.61 34.66
CA ASP A 85 -0.38 -16.40 33.23
C ASP A 85 0.73 -15.34 33.00
N ASN A 86 1.55 -15.55 31.96
CA ASN A 86 2.50 -14.53 31.51
C ASN A 86 1.74 -13.35 30.90
N TRP A 87 1.57 -12.29 31.68
CA TRP A 87 0.82 -11.09 31.32
C TRP A 87 1.32 -10.43 30.02
N ILE A 88 2.62 -10.51 29.72
CA ILE A 88 3.22 -9.96 28.48
C ILE A 88 2.70 -10.75 27.30
N LEU A 89 2.79 -12.08 27.35
CA LEU A 89 2.34 -12.93 26.26
C LEU A 89 0.82 -12.86 26.07
N LYS A 90 0.04 -12.68 27.13
CA LYS A 90 -1.40 -12.44 27.04
C LYS A 90 -1.73 -11.09 26.42
N ALA A 91 -1.02 -10.03 26.77
CA ALA A 91 -1.17 -8.74 26.11
C ALA A 91 -0.81 -8.80 24.62
N LEU A 92 0.26 -9.53 24.27
CA LEU A 92 0.67 -9.75 22.88
C LEU A 92 -0.38 -10.54 22.09
N GLU A 93 -0.96 -11.60 22.67
CA GLU A 93 -2.00 -12.42 22.02
C GLU A 93 -3.22 -11.59 21.56
N ILE A 94 -3.54 -10.49 22.24
CA ILE A 94 -4.69 -9.64 21.93
C ILE A 94 -4.30 -8.45 21.02
N MET A 95 -3.00 -8.14 20.87
CA MET A 95 -2.52 -7.05 20.00
C MET A 95 -3.08 -7.09 18.57
N PRO A 96 -3.21 -8.24 17.87
CA PRO A 96 -3.64 -8.24 16.47
C PRO A 96 -4.98 -7.56 16.29
N TYR A 97 -5.96 -7.81 17.18
CA TYR A 97 -7.29 -7.21 17.09
C TYR A 97 -7.27 -5.68 17.15
N THR A 98 -6.39 -5.09 17.97
CA THR A 98 -6.30 -3.63 18.09
C THR A 98 -5.49 -3.03 16.94
N PHE A 99 -4.37 -3.65 16.56
CA PHE A 99 -3.47 -3.10 15.54
C PHE A 99 -3.99 -3.29 14.11
N ILE A 100 -4.77 -4.33 13.84
CA ILE A 100 -5.48 -4.51 12.56
C ILE A 100 -6.52 -3.42 12.37
N ALA A 101 -7.25 -3.03 13.42
CA ALA A 101 -8.19 -1.92 13.36
C ALA A 101 -7.49 -0.54 13.34
N ALA A 102 -6.37 -0.37 14.07
CA ALA A 102 -5.65 0.90 14.16
C ALA A 102 -4.88 1.25 12.88
N ARG A 103 -4.35 0.25 12.15
CA ARG A 103 -3.64 0.44 10.89
C ARG A 103 -4.42 1.28 9.87
N PRO A 104 -5.62 0.87 9.44
CA PRO A 104 -6.39 1.63 8.47
C PRO A 104 -6.75 3.01 9.00
N LEU A 105 -6.97 3.19 10.31
CA LEU A 105 -7.31 4.50 10.86
C LEU A 105 -6.16 5.48 10.64
N GLY A 106 -4.93 5.08 10.98
CA GLY A 106 -3.74 5.91 10.77
C GLY A 106 -3.49 6.22 9.30
N VAL A 107 -3.56 5.20 8.42
CA VAL A 107 -3.33 5.37 6.98
C VAL A 107 -4.38 6.27 6.34
N LEU A 108 -5.66 6.04 6.64
CA LEU A 108 -6.77 6.76 6.03
C LEU A 108 -6.89 8.20 6.55
N ILE A 109 -6.51 8.48 7.80
CA ILE A 109 -6.38 9.86 8.31
C ILE A 109 -5.31 10.62 7.50
N ILE A 110 -4.15 10.01 7.26
CA ILE A 110 -3.10 10.64 6.45
C ILE A 110 -3.62 10.87 5.04
N MET A 111 -4.26 9.87 4.40
CA MET A 111 -4.82 10.03 3.06
C MET A 111 -5.86 11.16 2.99
N TYR A 112 -6.76 11.23 3.98
CA TYR A 112 -7.78 12.26 4.06
C TYR A 112 -7.18 13.67 4.23
N THR A 113 -6.16 13.82 5.06
CA THR A 113 -5.48 15.11 5.31
C THR A 113 -4.55 15.53 4.19
N THR A 114 -3.97 14.56 3.46
CA THR A 114 -3.03 14.78 2.36
C THR A 114 -3.69 14.76 0.97
N HIS A 115 -5.02 14.92 0.91
CA HIS A 115 -5.82 14.87 -0.32
C HIS A 115 -5.23 15.71 -1.47
N LYS A 116 -4.82 16.96 -1.22
CA LYS A 116 -4.16 17.82 -2.23
C LYS A 116 -2.75 17.35 -2.61
N ALA A 117 -2.01 16.79 -1.67
CA ALA A 117 -0.67 16.25 -1.95
C ALA A 117 -0.77 15.00 -2.84
N SER A 118 -1.86 14.23 -2.74
CA SER A 118 -2.12 13.09 -3.62
C SER A 118 -2.28 13.51 -5.10
N GLU A 119 -2.98 14.62 -5.38
CA GLU A 119 -3.11 15.17 -6.75
C GLU A 119 -1.73 15.53 -7.33
N ARG A 120 -0.91 16.21 -6.52
CA ARG A 120 0.45 16.56 -6.92
C ARG A 120 1.28 15.32 -7.22
N LEU A 121 1.17 14.28 -6.39
CA LEU A 121 1.89 13.03 -6.62
C LEU A 121 1.43 12.35 -7.92
N GLN A 122 0.15 12.36 -8.26
CA GLN A 122 -0.36 11.82 -9.52
C GLN A 122 0.23 12.57 -10.73
N VAL A 123 0.29 13.90 -10.68
CA VAL A 123 0.90 14.73 -11.73
C VAL A 123 2.39 14.44 -11.88
N ILE A 124 3.13 14.36 -10.76
CA ILE A 124 4.56 14.03 -10.77
C ILE A 124 4.77 12.61 -11.33
N SER A 125 3.90 11.66 -10.98
CA SER A 125 3.96 10.28 -11.49
C SER A 125 3.75 10.24 -13.00
N ALA A 126 2.77 10.98 -13.53
CA ALA A 126 2.53 11.09 -14.96
C ALA A 126 3.74 11.71 -15.70
N HIS A 127 4.31 12.78 -15.14
CA HIS A 127 5.51 13.42 -15.70
C HIS A 127 6.73 12.48 -15.70
N PHE A 128 7.00 11.83 -14.58
CA PHE A 128 8.05 10.83 -14.44
C PHE A 128 7.92 9.72 -15.48
N PHE A 129 6.72 9.16 -15.63
CA PHE A 129 6.46 8.06 -16.53
C PHE A 129 6.64 8.47 -18.01
N ALA A 130 6.14 9.65 -18.35
CA ALA A 130 6.32 10.28 -19.66
C ALA A 130 7.79 10.46 -20.06
N VAL A 131 8.61 10.93 -19.11
CA VAL A 131 10.03 11.20 -19.33
C VAL A 131 10.85 9.92 -19.39
N CYS A 132 10.59 8.95 -18.51
CA CYS A 132 11.36 7.69 -18.45
C CYS A 132 11.01 6.71 -19.57
N PHE A 133 9.81 6.82 -20.16
CA PHE A 133 9.34 5.97 -21.25
C PHE A 133 8.87 6.82 -22.44
N PRO A 134 9.79 7.49 -23.17
CA PRO A 134 9.42 8.40 -24.25
C PRO A 134 8.86 7.66 -25.48
N ASP A 135 9.32 6.44 -25.75
CA ASP A 135 8.84 5.61 -26.86
C ASP A 135 7.42 5.09 -26.59
N ILE A 136 6.49 5.36 -27.52
CA ILE A 136 5.06 5.02 -27.38
C ILE A 136 4.83 3.51 -27.29
N ARG A 137 5.53 2.71 -28.10
CA ARG A 137 5.35 1.24 -28.12
C ARG A 137 5.83 0.64 -26.82
N ARG A 138 7.02 1.05 -26.37
CA ARG A 138 7.61 0.63 -25.10
C ARG A 138 6.74 1.06 -23.92
N ARG A 139 6.27 2.30 -23.92
CA ARG A 139 5.38 2.83 -22.88
C ARG A 139 4.11 2.00 -22.78
N ARG A 140 3.43 1.73 -23.90
CA ARG A 140 2.22 0.89 -23.93
C ARG A 140 2.47 -0.51 -23.37
N HIS A 141 3.61 -1.12 -23.69
CA HIS A 141 3.97 -2.42 -23.14
C HIS A 141 4.16 -2.37 -21.61
N VAL A 142 4.82 -1.33 -21.11
CA VAL A 142 4.99 -1.09 -19.66
C VAL A 142 3.64 -0.87 -18.98
N VAL A 143 2.75 -0.06 -19.56
CA VAL A 143 1.39 0.19 -19.05
C VAL A 143 0.60 -1.12 -18.94
N VAL A 144 0.50 -1.90 -20.02
CA VAL A 144 -0.25 -3.16 -20.02
C VAL A 144 0.32 -4.14 -19.01
N LYS A 145 1.66 -4.24 -18.90
CA LYS A 145 2.30 -5.10 -17.92
C LYS A 145 1.94 -4.70 -16.49
N TRP A 146 2.13 -3.44 -16.13
CA TRP A 146 1.92 -2.98 -14.76
C TRP A 146 0.45 -2.87 -14.38
N GLN A 147 -0.44 -2.59 -15.32
CA GLN A 147 -1.87 -2.67 -15.12
C GLN A 147 -2.31 -4.09 -14.75
N LYS A 148 -1.79 -5.12 -15.43
CA LYS A 148 -2.06 -6.52 -15.07
C LYS A 148 -1.56 -6.84 -13.65
N VAL A 149 -0.36 -6.38 -13.29
CA VAL A 149 0.18 -6.55 -11.93
C VAL A 149 -0.71 -5.85 -10.90
N ALA A 150 -1.15 -4.63 -11.16
CA ALA A 150 -2.00 -3.86 -10.26
C ALA A 150 -3.37 -4.51 -10.02
N TRP A 151 -4.03 -5.01 -11.08
CA TRP A 151 -5.27 -5.77 -10.95
C TRP A 151 -5.08 -7.09 -10.23
N THR A 152 -3.99 -7.82 -10.53
CA THR A 152 -3.69 -9.08 -9.84
C THR A 152 -3.48 -8.84 -8.35
N ALA A 153 -2.69 -7.83 -7.97
CA ALA A 153 -2.50 -7.45 -6.58
C ALA A 153 -3.81 -7.04 -5.89
N PHE A 154 -4.67 -6.29 -6.60
CA PHE A 154 -6.00 -5.92 -6.10
C PHE A 154 -6.87 -7.14 -5.80
N PHE A 155 -6.99 -8.09 -6.73
CA PHE A 155 -7.80 -9.29 -6.53
C PHE A 155 -7.20 -10.24 -5.48
N VAL A 156 -5.89 -10.43 -5.47
CA VAL A 156 -5.22 -11.27 -4.48
C VAL A 156 -5.43 -10.70 -3.06
N THR A 157 -5.27 -9.39 -2.89
CA THR A 157 -5.52 -8.75 -1.58
C THR A 157 -6.98 -8.82 -1.16
N PHE A 158 -7.90 -8.63 -2.11
CA PHE A 158 -9.33 -8.80 -1.86
C PHE A 158 -9.65 -10.22 -1.38
N LEU A 159 -9.17 -11.24 -2.10
CA LEU A 159 -9.43 -12.64 -1.76
C LEU A 159 -8.80 -13.06 -0.44
N ILE A 160 -7.55 -12.67 -0.19
CA ILE A 160 -6.87 -12.98 1.08
C ILE A 160 -7.61 -12.34 2.25
N HIS A 161 -7.98 -11.07 2.14
CA HIS A 161 -8.56 -10.33 3.25
C HIS A 161 -10.02 -10.72 3.52
N PHE A 162 -10.88 -10.66 2.50
CA PHE A 162 -12.29 -11.03 2.69
C PHE A 162 -12.48 -12.54 2.87
N GLY A 163 -11.58 -13.37 2.32
CA GLY A 163 -11.55 -14.80 2.61
C GLY A 163 -11.19 -15.08 4.07
N PHE A 164 -10.22 -14.33 4.62
CA PHE A 164 -9.89 -14.37 6.05
C PHE A 164 -11.08 -13.92 6.92
N ASP A 165 -11.69 -12.77 6.61
CA ASP A 165 -12.83 -12.25 7.38
C ASP A 165 -14.02 -13.22 7.34
N PHE A 166 -14.27 -13.84 6.18
CA PHE A 166 -15.32 -14.85 6.04
C PHE A 166 -15.03 -16.10 6.88
N TYR A 167 -13.79 -16.60 6.84
CA TYR A 167 -13.40 -17.77 7.63
C TYR A 167 -13.46 -17.48 9.14
N ALA A 168 -12.95 -16.32 9.58
CA ALA A 168 -13.02 -15.89 10.97
C ALA A 168 -14.48 -15.76 11.45
N SER A 169 -15.35 -15.20 10.61
CA SER A 169 -16.78 -15.11 10.90
C SER A 169 -17.42 -16.49 11.00
N TYR A 170 -17.12 -17.41 10.07
CA TYR A 170 -17.62 -18.77 10.08
C TYR A 170 -17.22 -19.54 11.35
N ASP A 171 -15.95 -19.48 11.75
CA ASP A 171 -15.46 -20.12 12.98
C ASP A 171 -16.18 -19.56 14.22
N TYR A 172 -16.36 -18.25 14.26
CA TYR A 172 -17.09 -17.56 15.33
C TYR A 172 -18.57 -17.98 15.39
N PHE A 173 -19.25 -18.11 14.24
CA PHE A 173 -20.63 -18.60 14.17
C PHE A 173 -20.76 -20.05 14.64
N ARG A 174 -19.80 -20.90 14.24
CA ARG A 174 -19.76 -22.29 14.66
C ARG A 174 -19.61 -22.41 16.17
N ALA A 175 -18.78 -21.57 16.78
CA ALA A 175 -18.51 -21.60 18.22
C ALA A 175 -19.71 -21.16 19.08
N MET A 176 -20.59 -20.28 18.57
CA MET A 176 -21.63 -19.64 19.39
C MET A 176 -23.07 -20.05 19.05
N GLY A 177 -23.26 -21.02 18.16
CA GLY A 177 -24.58 -21.63 17.95
C GLY A 177 -25.62 -20.68 17.32
N SER A 178 -25.21 -19.78 16.41
CA SER A 178 -26.09 -18.91 15.62
C SER A 178 -26.99 -17.90 16.36
N ASP A 179 -26.76 -17.65 17.66
CA ASP A 179 -27.48 -16.60 18.39
C ASP A 179 -26.90 -15.20 18.11
N PHE A 180 -27.50 -14.50 17.14
CA PHE A 180 -27.10 -13.15 16.74
C PHE A 180 -27.54 -12.05 17.73
N ASP A 181 -28.45 -12.37 18.64
CA ASP A 181 -29.00 -11.41 19.60
C ASP A 181 -28.34 -11.51 20.97
N ALA A 182 -27.41 -12.46 21.15
CA ALA A 182 -26.55 -12.59 22.33
C ALA A 182 -25.83 -11.26 22.64
N ASP A 183 -25.98 -10.79 23.88
CA ASP A 183 -25.31 -9.60 24.41
C ASP A 183 -23.82 -9.90 24.66
N LEU A 184 -22.95 -8.99 24.23
CA LEU A 184 -21.49 -9.11 24.43
C LEU A 184 -21.07 -8.80 25.87
N GLY A 185 -21.98 -8.34 26.73
CA GLY A 185 -21.65 -7.91 28.09
C GLY A 185 -20.80 -6.64 28.13
N LEU A 186 -20.68 -5.93 27.01
CA LEU A 186 -20.00 -4.64 26.93
C LEU A 186 -20.82 -3.59 27.67
N LYS A 187 -20.20 -2.91 28.64
CA LYS A 187 -20.85 -1.84 29.41
C LYS A 187 -21.16 -0.63 28.52
N TYR A 188 -20.27 -0.30 27.58
CA TYR A 188 -20.47 0.76 26.59
C TYR A 188 -19.54 0.59 25.37
N PRO A 189 -20.05 0.68 24.13
CA PRO A 189 -21.47 0.61 23.78
C PRO A 189 -22.04 -0.78 24.13
N ARG A 190 -23.28 -0.83 24.63
CA ARG A 190 -24.02 -2.11 24.72
C ARG A 190 -24.27 -2.60 23.31
N MET A 191 -23.88 -3.83 23.03
CA MET A 191 -23.83 -4.31 21.66
C MET A 191 -24.04 -5.82 21.62
N ASN A 192 -24.87 -6.27 20.70
CA ASN A 192 -25.07 -7.69 20.46
C ASN A 192 -24.14 -8.19 19.34
N MET A 193 -24.13 -9.50 19.13
CA MET A 193 -23.31 -10.14 18.10
C MET A 193 -23.56 -9.60 16.70
N ARG A 194 -24.82 -9.35 16.32
CA ARG A 194 -25.15 -8.78 15.01
C ARG A 194 -24.43 -7.45 14.77
N TRP A 195 -24.49 -6.55 15.75
CA TRP A 195 -23.83 -5.25 15.63
C TRP A 195 -22.31 -5.41 15.56
N LEU A 196 -21.72 -6.37 16.28
CA LEU A 196 -20.27 -6.66 16.20
C LEU A 196 -19.83 -7.01 14.80
N PHE A 197 -20.56 -7.89 14.12
CA PHE A 197 -20.25 -8.25 12.74
C PHE A 197 -20.39 -7.07 11.77
N ILE A 198 -21.40 -6.22 11.96
CA ILE A 198 -21.58 -5.02 11.15
C ILE A 198 -20.40 -4.06 11.37
N THR A 199 -20.01 -3.80 12.62
CA THR A 199 -18.87 -2.93 12.92
C THR A 199 -17.55 -3.52 12.47
N TRP A 200 -17.37 -4.84 12.56
CA TRP A 200 -16.17 -5.50 12.05
C TRP A 200 -16.08 -5.34 10.53
N THR A 201 -17.14 -5.66 9.80
CA THR A 201 -17.11 -5.59 8.32
C THR A 201 -16.94 -4.15 7.82
N LEU A 202 -17.75 -3.21 8.32
CA LEU A 202 -17.75 -1.82 7.86
C LEU A 202 -16.60 -1.00 8.46
N GLY A 203 -16.20 -1.32 9.68
CA GLY A 203 -15.28 -0.52 10.47
C GLY A 203 -13.88 -1.11 10.60
N GLU A 204 -13.64 -2.35 10.17
CA GLU A 204 -12.30 -2.96 10.14
C GLU A 204 -11.98 -3.55 8.76
N GLY A 205 -12.81 -4.45 8.23
CA GLY A 205 -12.53 -5.17 6.97
C GLY A 205 -12.40 -4.26 5.74
N ILE A 206 -13.46 -3.51 5.41
CA ILE A 206 -13.41 -2.58 4.26
C ILE A 206 -12.27 -1.55 4.42
N PRO A 207 -12.12 -0.84 5.55
CA PRO A 207 -11.03 0.10 5.72
C PRO A 207 -9.64 -0.52 5.67
N PHE A 208 -9.44 -1.73 6.21
CA PHE A 208 -8.18 -2.45 6.11
C PHE A 208 -7.83 -2.72 4.65
N PHE A 209 -8.79 -3.22 3.87
CA PHE A 209 -8.63 -3.37 2.42
C PHE A 209 -8.24 -2.06 1.73
N LEU A 210 -8.88 -0.93 2.07
CA LEU A 210 -8.51 0.39 1.55
C LEU A 210 -7.07 0.76 1.92
N SER A 211 -6.66 0.55 3.17
CA SER A 211 -5.29 0.80 3.61
C SER A 211 -4.27 -0.08 2.87
N GLN A 212 -4.65 -1.31 2.52
CA GLN A 212 -3.85 -2.23 1.71
C GLN A 212 -3.71 -1.71 0.28
N GLN A 213 -4.75 -1.09 -0.31
CA GLN A 213 -4.63 -0.47 -1.64
C GLN A 213 -3.68 0.73 -1.64
N VAL A 214 -3.63 1.53 -0.56
CA VAL A 214 -2.64 2.60 -0.41
C VAL A 214 -1.22 2.03 -0.35
N TYR A 215 -1.02 0.94 0.40
CA TYR A 215 0.26 0.24 0.45
C TYR A 215 0.69 -0.24 -0.95
N PHE A 216 -0.20 -0.91 -1.68
CA PHE A 216 0.11 -1.40 -3.02
C PHE A 216 0.35 -0.27 -4.03
N TRP A 217 -0.29 0.89 -3.87
CA TRP A 217 0.06 2.06 -4.67
C TRP A 217 1.53 2.48 -4.46
N ALA A 218 2.02 2.47 -3.22
CA ALA A 218 3.44 2.74 -2.93
C ALA A 218 4.37 1.67 -3.54
N VAL A 219 4.02 0.38 -3.38
CA VAL A 219 4.80 -0.77 -3.90
C VAL A 219 4.90 -0.73 -5.43
N LEU A 220 3.79 -0.47 -6.12
CA LEU A 220 3.74 -0.35 -7.58
C LEU A 220 4.57 0.86 -8.05
N SER A 221 4.49 1.99 -7.35
CA SER A 221 5.27 3.19 -7.67
C SER A 221 6.79 2.94 -7.53
N ALA A 222 7.21 2.28 -6.44
CA ALA A 222 8.60 1.86 -6.25
C ALA A 222 9.06 0.88 -7.33
N SER A 223 8.20 -0.06 -7.73
CA SER A 223 8.50 -1.05 -8.76
C SER A 223 8.67 -0.43 -10.16
N LEU A 224 7.85 0.58 -10.49
CA LEU A 224 8.00 1.39 -11.70
C LEU A 224 9.33 2.15 -11.69
N LEU A 225 9.66 2.80 -10.57
CA LEU A 225 10.95 3.48 -10.39
C LEU A 225 12.13 2.52 -10.57
N ALA A 226 12.08 1.35 -9.93
CA ALA A 226 13.12 0.31 -10.08
C ALA A 226 13.29 -0.14 -11.54
N THR A 227 12.19 -0.20 -12.31
CA THR A 227 12.20 -0.56 -13.73
C THR A 227 12.86 0.53 -14.58
N ALA A 228 12.57 1.79 -14.29
CA ALA A 228 13.16 2.95 -14.95
C ALA A 228 14.68 3.02 -14.67
N ILE A 229 15.09 2.85 -13.41
CA ILE A 229 16.50 2.81 -13.00
C ILE A 229 17.25 1.67 -13.69
N LYS A 230 16.68 0.46 -13.71
CA LYS A 230 17.29 -0.69 -14.41
C LYS A 230 17.45 -0.43 -15.90
N THR A 231 16.49 0.24 -16.51
CA THR A 231 16.57 0.61 -17.93
C THR A 231 17.74 1.56 -18.18
N LEU A 232 17.88 2.60 -17.35
CA LEU A 232 18.98 3.55 -17.48
C LEU A 232 20.34 2.88 -17.29
N HIS A 233 20.48 2.06 -16.25
CA HIS A 233 21.69 1.31 -15.98
C HIS A 233 22.08 0.39 -17.15
N HIS A 234 21.10 -0.30 -17.76
CA HIS A 234 21.35 -1.14 -18.92
C HIS A 234 21.84 -0.33 -20.14
N GLN A 235 21.21 0.81 -20.42
CA GLN A 235 21.64 1.71 -21.51
C GLN A 235 23.06 2.23 -21.29
N MET A 236 23.41 2.62 -20.06
CA MET A 236 24.77 3.06 -19.71
C MET A 236 25.78 1.94 -19.91
N LYS A 237 25.46 0.72 -19.46
CA LYS A 237 26.33 -0.46 -19.59
C LYS A 237 26.56 -0.86 -21.05
N GLU A 238 25.52 -0.86 -21.88
CA GLU A 238 25.64 -1.15 -23.32
C GLU A 238 26.56 -0.15 -24.03
N GLN A 239 26.44 1.15 -23.72
CA GLN A 239 27.33 2.15 -24.30
C GLN A 239 28.76 2.04 -23.76
N LEU A 240 28.95 1.76 -22.47
CA LEU A 240 30.28 1.54 -21.89
C LEU A 240 30.99 0.35 -22.56
N ASN A 241 30.27 -0.74 -22.81
CA ASN A 241 30.79 -1.89 -23.54
C ASN A 241 31.16 -1.53 -24.98
N ALA A 242 30.35 -0.73 -25.67
CA ALA A 242 30.65 -0.27 -27.03
C ALA A 242 31.89 0.64 -27.11
N VAL A 243 32.13 1.46 -26.06
CA VAL A 243 33.35 2.29 -25.95
C VAL A 243 34.58 1.44 -25.68
N THR A 244 34.49 0.48 -24.76
CA THR A 244 35.63 -0.38 -24.36
C THR A 244 36.03 -1.40 -25.42
N GLN A 245 35.15 -1.71 -26.37
CA GLN A 245 35.43 -2.61 -27.50
C GLN A 245 35.99 -1.90 -28.75
N ASP A 246 36.47 -0.66 -28.61
CA ASP A 246 37.18 0.12 -29.65
C ASP A 246 36.41 0.33 -30.97
N THR A 247 35.08 0.21 -30.93
CA THR A 247 34.17 0.51 -32.05
C THR A 247 33.84 2.02 -32.20
N PHE A 248 34.53 2.92 -31.49
CA PHE A 248 34.15 4.34 -31.33
C PHE A 248 34.95 5.29 -32.24
N THR A 249 34.26 6.06 -33.09
CA THR A 249 34.82 7.12 -33.97
C THR A 249 34.69 8.52 -33.34
N TYR A 250 35.39 9.56 -33.81
CA TYR A 250 35.29 10.92 -33.22
C TYR A 250 33.85 11.51 -33.23
N THR A 251 33.05 11.22 -34.25
CA THR A 251 31.61 11.54 -34.33
C THR A 251 30.78 10.88 -33.21
N SER A 252 31.28 9.78 -32.64
CA SER A 252 30.64 9.07 -31.53
C SER A 252 30.90 9.71 -30.16
N MET A 253 31.93 10.57 -30.01
CA MET A 253 32.19 11.31 -28.76
C MET A 253 31.16 12.42 -28.50
N HIS A 254 30.79 13.22 -29.52
CA HIS A 254 29.75 14.24 -29.36
C HIS A 254 28.38 13.60 -29.10
N ALA A 255 28.04 12.53 -29.83
CA ALA A 255 26.83 11.75 -29.61
C ALA A 255 26.80 11.10 -28.21
N LEU A 256 27.96 10.70 -27.67
CA LEU A 256 28.08 10.19 -26.31
C LEU A 256 27.83 11.30 -25.27
N ASN A 257 28.38 12.49 -25.47
CA ASN A 257 28.14 13.62 -24.56
C ASN A 257 26.65 13.98 -24.47
N GLU A 258 25.95 14.03 -25.60
CA GLU A 258 24.49 14.25 -25.62
C GLU A 258 23.71 13.14 -24.89
N LYS A 259 24.13 11.87 -25.06
CA LYS A 259 23.52 10.74 -24.34
C LYS A 259 23.77 10.83 -22.83
N VAL A 260 24.97 11.21 -22.40
CA VAL A 260 25.30 11.39 -20.98
C VAL A 260 24.45 12.49 -20.35
N LEU A 261 24.30 13.64 -21.03
CA LEU A 261 23.41 14.72 -20.58
C LEU A 261 21.95 14.25 -20.49
N ALA A 262 21.48 13.47 -21.46
CA ALA A 262 20.14 12.88 -21.42
C ALA A 262 19.97 11.90 -20.25
N TRP A 263 20.96 11.05 -19.97
CA TRP A 263 20.95 10.14 -18.83
C TRP A 263 20.94 10.87 -17.49
N GLN A 264 21.75 11.93 -17.36
CA GLN A 264 21.75 12.75 -16.15
C GLN A 264 20.38 13.39 -15.92
N LYS A 265 19.75 13.91 -16.97
CA LYS A 265 18.38 14.46 -16.87
C LYS A 265 17.37 13.39 -16.44
N LEU A 266 17.42 12.20 -17.03
CA LEU A 266 16.56 11.07 -16.66
C LEU A 266 16.76 10.66 -15.19
N TYR A 267 18.01 10.55 -14.74
CA TYR A 267 18.34 10.22 -13.36
C TYR A 267 17.82 11.27 -12.37
N MET A 268 17.96 12.55 -12.69
CA MET A 268 17.44 13.63 -11.85
C MET A 268 15.91 13.58 -11.73
N GLU A 269 15.19 13.24 -12.80
CA GLU A 269 13.73 13.03 -12.73
C GLU A 269 13.35 11.80 -11.90
N MET A 270 14.12 10.71 -11.98
CA MET A 270 13.96 9.53 -11.11
C MET A 270 14.14 9.90 -9.63
N LEU A 271 15.15 10.71 -9.29
CA LEU A 271 15.40 11.16 -7.92
C LEU A 271 14.29 12.08 -7.40
N LYS A 272 13.80 13.03 -8.22
CA LYS A 272 12.66 13.88 -7.87
C LYS A 272 11.40 13.05 -7.58
N PHE A 273 11.14 12.03 -8.40
CA PHE A 273 10.02 11.12 -8.19
C PHE A 273 10.20 10.31 -6.90
N CYS A 274 11.39 9.75 -6.67
CA CYS A 274 11.73 9.04 -5.43
C CYS A 274 11.51 9.90 -4.18
N HIS A 275 11.97 11.16 -4.20
CA HIS A 275 11.79 12.09 -3.10
C HIS A 275 10.30 12.40 -2.86
N SER A 276 9.52 12.55 -3.94
CA SER A 276 8.08 12.77 -3.85
C SER A 276 7.34 11.58 -3.25
N LEU A 277 7.73 10.35 -3.62
CA LEU A 277 7.22 9.12 -3.01
C LEU A 277 7.56 9.03 -1.53
N GLN A 278 8.80 9.33 -1.15
CA GLN A 278 9.23 9.32 0.24
C GLN A 278 8.45 10.33 1.09
N HIS A 279 8.30 11.57 0.59
CA HIS A 279 7.55 12.61 1.29
C HIS A 279 6.07 12.22 1.50
N PHE A 280 5.45 11.57 0.52
CA PHE A 280 4.04 11.19 0.61
C PHE A 280 3.79 9.91 1.41
N PHE A 281 4.60 8.86 1.18
CA PHE A 281 4.34 7.52 1.74
C PHE A 281 5.11 7.19 3.02
N SER A 282 6.11 7.96 3.44
CA SER A 282 6.96 7.61 4.60
C SER A 282 6.16 7.31 5.88
N TRP A 283 5.30 8.24 6.32
CA TRP A 283 4.46 8.04 7.50
C TRP A 283 3.43 6.93 7.32
N ILE A 284 2.88 6.78 6.12
CA ILE A 284 1.94 5.71 5.79
C ILE A 284 2.62 4.35 5.95
N LEU A 285 3.80 4.18 5.35
CA LEU A 285 4.58 2.94 5.42
C LEU A 285 5.06 2.66 6.85
N PHE A 286 5.43 3.68 7.61
CA PHE A 286 5.80 3.53 9.02
C PHE A 286 4.64 2.98 9.85
N ILE A 287 3.44 3.55 9.73
CA ILE A 287 2.25 3.06 10.44
C ILE A 287 1.94 1.62 10.04
N ILE A 288 1.94 1.31 8.74
CA ILE A 288 1.69 -0.05 8.25
C ILE A 288 2.71 -1.02 8.83
N TYR A 289 4.01 -0.69 8.77
CA TYR A 289 5.06 -1.54 9.30
C TYR A 289 4.90 -1.81 10.80
N CYS A 290 4.64 -0.78 11.60
CA CYS A 290 4.46 -0.92 13.05
C CYS A 290 3.24 -1.78 13.38
N CYS A 291 2.09 -1.52 12.77
CA CYS A 291 0.86 -2.27 13.02
C CYS A 291 0.93 -3.71 12.52
N ASP A 292 1.49 -3.95 11.32
CA ASP A 292 1.63 -5.29 10.76
C ASP A 292 2.63 -6.12 11.57
N SER A 293 3.73 -5.51 12.05
CA SER A 293 4.69 -6.18 12.92
C SER A 293 4.09 -6.53 14.28
N ALA A 294 3.33 -5.61 14.89
CA ALA A 294 2.62 -5.88 16.14
C ALA A 294 1.58 -6.99 15.99
N SER A 295 0.85 -7.01 14.87
CA SER A 295 -0.13 -8.06 14.56
C SER A 295 0.56 -9.41 14.36
N LEU A 296 1.68 -9.45 13.61
CA LEU A 296 2.48 -10.66 13.43
C LEU A 296 2.98 -11.22 14.76
N LEU A 297 3.58 -10.37 15.60
CA LEU A 297 4.06 -10.76 16.93
C LEU A 297 2.93 -11.31 17.79
N GLY A 298 1.75 -10.70 17.73
CA GLY A 298 0.60 -11.16 18.49
C GLY A 298 0.05 -12.51 18.03
N TYR A 299 -0.02 -12.76 16.72
CA TYR A 299 -0.40 -14.08 16.21
C TYR A 299 0.61 -15.17 16.59
N ILE A 300 1.92 -14.86 16.56
CA ILE A 300 2.95 -15.79 17.01
C ILE A 300 2.83 -16.05 18.52
N ALA A 301 2.61 -15.01 19.33
CA ALA A 301 2.40 -15.15 20.76
C ALA A 301 1.17 -16.01 21.09
N ALA A 302 0.08 -15.84 20.34
CA ALA A 302 -1.13 -16.65 20.49
C ALA A 302 -0.88 -18.14 20.22
N ILE A 303 -0.07 -18.47 19.20
CA ILE A 303 0.33 -19.85 18.92
C ILE A 303 1.16 -20.40 20.09
N ILE A 304 2.16 -19.66 20.56
CA ILE A 304 3.05 -20.09 21.66
C ILE A 304 2.29 -20.24 22.99
N ASN A 305 1.29 -19.40 23.26
CA ASN A 305 0.51 -19.49 24.50
C ASN A 305 -0.46 -20.66 24.55
N ASN A 306 -0.94 -21.10 23.39
CA ASN A 306 -2.05 -22.03 23.33
C ASN A 306 -1.70 -23.37 22.67
N PHE A 307 -0.47 -23.59 22.18
CA PHE A 307 -0.10 -24.85 21.52
C PHE A 307 -0.24 -26.09 22.43
N GLN A 308 -0.13 -25.92 23.75
CA GLN A 308 -0.29 -27.02 24.73
C GLN A 308 -1.73 -27.24 25.18
N LYS A 309 -2.69 -26.41 24.75
CA LYS A 309 -4.09 -26.55 25.15
C LYS A 309 -4.78 -27.62 24.31
N ASP A 310 -5.43 -28.55 24.98
CA ASP A 310 -6.16 -29.65 24.35
C ASP A 310 -7.15 -29.14 23.30
N GLY A 311 -7.12 -29.71 22.10
CA GLY A 311 -7.99 -29.37 20.97
C GLY A 311 -7.73 -27.99 20.31
N TRP A 312 -6.81 -27.17 20.83
CA TRP A 312 -6.53 -25.84 20.24
C TRP A 312 -5.84 -25.95 18.89
N ILE A 313 -4.87 -26.87 18.76
CA ILE A 313 -4.16 -27.10 17.50
C ILE A 313 -5.14 -27.49 16.38
N GLU A 314 -6.05 -28.41 16.67
CA GLU A 314 -7.00 -28.97 15.71
C GLU A 314 -8.02 -27.93 15.22
N THR A 315 -8.34 -26.93 16.05
CA THR A 315 -9.41 -25.97 15.77
C THR A 315 -8.89 -24.60 15.33
N ARG A 316 -7.74 -24.13 15.84
CA ARG A 316 -7.31 -22.73 15.68
C ARG A 316 -5.94 -22.53 15.06
N LEU A 317 -5.06 -23.55 15.01
CA LEU A 317 -3.70 -23.36 14.48
C LEU A 317 -3.69 -22.85 13.04
N SER A 318 -4.55 -23.39 12.18
CA SER A 318 -4.63 -23.02 10.75
C SER A 318 -4.92 -21.52 10.58
N LEU A 319 -5.84 -20.97 11.37
CA LEU A 319 -6.21 -19.57 11.36
C LEU A 319 -5.01 -18.68 11.73
N TYR A 320 -4.43 -18.94 12.90
CA TYR A 320 -3.35 -18.10 13.44
C TYR A 320 -2.07 -18.22 12.62
N ALA A 321 -1.74 -19.41 12.14
CA ALA A 321 -0.58 -19.63 11.27
C ALA A 321 -0.76 -18.96 9.91
N PHE A 322 -1.97 -19.02 9.32
CA PHE A 322 -2.28 -18.31 8.09
C PHE A 322 -2.20 -16.80 8.28
N SER A 323 -2.75 -16.25 9.37
CA SER A 323 -2.66 -14.83 9.69
C SER A 323 -1.20 -14.38 9.86
N ALA A 324 -0.39 -15.12 10.62
CA ALA A 324 1.03 -14.84 10.76
C ALA A 324 1.75 -14.85 9.40
N LEU A 325 1.45 -15.82 8.53
CA LEU A 325 2.01 -15.88 7.18
C LEU A 325 1.62 -14.65 6.35
N VAL A 326 0.34 -14.24 6.38
CA VAL A 326 -0.15 -13.07 5.63
C VAL A 326 0.58 -11.80 6.07
N PHE A 327 0.66 -11.53 7.37
CA PHE A 327 1.35 -10.35 7.89
C PHE A 327 2.87 -10.40 7.64
N ALA A 328 3.48 -11.58 7.68
CA ALA A 328 4.88 -11.75 7.30
C ALA A 328 5.11 -11.43 5.81
N VAL A 329 4.22 -11.89 4.92
CA VAL A 329 4.28 -11.59 3.48
C VAL A 329 4.10 -10.09 3.21
N TYR A 330 3.19 -9.43 3.92
CA TYR A 330 3.00 -7.97 3.85
C TYR A 330 4.24 -7.21 4.32
N GLY A 331 4.86 -7.63 5.42
CA GLY A 331 6.06 -6.99 5.96
C GLY A 331 7.34 -7.24 5.16
N THR A 332 7.42 -8.33 4.40
CA THR A 332 8.67 -8.77 3.74
C THR A 332 8.58 -8.77 2.22
N ILE A 333 7.84 -9.70 1.62
CA ILE A 333 7.83 -9.95 0.18
C ILE A 333 7.35 -8.72 -0.59
N PHE A 334 6.26 -8.09 -0.15
CA PHE A 334 5.77 -6.89 -0.84
C PHE A 334 6.62 -5.64 -0.58
N ALA A 335 7.49 -5.66 0.44
CA ALA A 335 8.43 -4.59 0.69
C ALA A 335 9.68 -4.65 -0.22
N ILE A 336 9.95 -5.79 -0.89
CA ILE A 336 11.11 -6.00 -1.77
C ILE A 336 11.34 -4.84 -2.76
N PRO A 337 10.32 -4.29 -3.46
CA PRO A 337 10.55 -3.20 -4.40
C PRO A 337 11.20 -1.96 -3.79
N PHE A 338 10.94 -1.64 -2.51
CA PHE A 338 11.60 -0.52 -1.82
C PHE A 338 13.10 -0.78 -1.65
N PHE A 339 13.48 -2.00 -1.26
CA PHE A 339 14.89 -2.40 -1.16
C PHE A 339 15.58 -2.38 -2.52
N VAL A 340 14.93 -2.91 -3.56
CA VAL A 340 15.48 -2.94 -4.92
C VAL A 340 15.73 -1.53 -5.45
N VAL A 341 14.88 -0.55 -5.17
CA VAL A 341 15.14 0.85 -5.52
C VAL A 341 16.41 1.34 -4.82
N SER A 342 16.52 1.13 -3.50
CA SER A 342 17.68 1.57 -2.71
C SER A 342 19.00 0.98 -3.24
N GLU A 343 19.03 -0.32 -3.51
CA GLU A 343 20.21 -1.01 -4.05
C GLU A 343 20.58 -0.50 -5.45
N ARG A 344 19.59 -0.27 -6.32
CA ARG A 344 19.86 0.15 -7.70
C ARG A 344 20.28 1.61 -7.81
N VAL A 345 19.80 2.49 -6.93
CA VAL A 345 20.30 3.87 -6.84
C VAL A 345 21.79 3.84 -6.45
N ARG A 346 22.17 3.07 -5.42
CA ARG A 346 23.57 2.91 -5.01
C ARG A 346 24.45 2.36 -6.14
N ALA A 347 23.97 1.37 -6.89
CA ALA A 347 24.73 0.80 -8.01
C ALA A 347 24.99 1.80 -9.16
N ILE A 348 24.15 2.82 -9.34
CA ILE A 348 24.41 3.91 -10.29
C ILE A 348 25.46 4.88 -9.72
N ASP A 349 25.37 5.20 -8.44
CA ASP A 349 26.35 6.07 -7.78
C ASP A 349 27.76 5.43 -7.78
N ASP A 350 27.87 4.11 -7.60
CA ASP A 350 29.16 3.39 -7.67
C ASP A 350 29.84 3.48 -9.05
N ILE A 351 29.07 3.55 -10.15
CA ILE A 351 29.61 3.79 -11.50
C ILE A 351 30.21 5.21 -11.60
N ARG A 352 29.69 6.16 -10.81
CA ARG A 352 30.15 7.56 -10.77
C ARG A 352 31.42 7.75 -9.92
N PHE A 353 31.67 6.85 -8.95
CA PHE A 353 32.72 6.99 -7.94
C PHE A 353 33.87 5.97 -8.03
N ARG A 354 33.91 5.10 -9.05
CA ARG A 354 35.17 4.45 -9.43
C ARG A 354 35.87 5.30 -10.49
N PRO A 355 36.79 6.23 -10.12
CA PRO A 355 37.84 6.56 -11.05
C PRO A 355 38.56 5.24 -11.30
N HIS A 356 38.53 4.74 -12.54
CA HIS A 356 39.56 3.81 -12.96
C HIS A 356 40.89 4.57 -12.88
N ILE A 357 41.50 4.56 -11.70
CA ILE A 357 42.93 4.74 -11.55
C ILE A 357 43.51 3.52 -12.26
N GLY A 358 43.79 3.74 -13.53
CA GLY A 358 44.37 2.81 -14.48
C GLY A 358 45.03 3.62 -15.59
N ILE A 359 45.75 4.68 -15.19
CA ILE A 359 46.89 5.16 -15.96
C ILE A 359 48.08 4.36 -15.41
N THR A 360 48.47 3.33 -16.15
CA THR A 360 49.86 2.90 -16.33
C THR A 360 49.94 2.32 -17.73
#